data_AF-A9GAZ5-F1
#
_entry.id   AF-A9GAZ5-F1
#
_cell.length_a   1.000
_cell.length_b   1.000
_cell.length_c   1.000
_cell.angle_alpha   90.00
_cell.angle_beta   90.00
_cell.angle_gamma   90.00
#
_symmetry.space_group_name_H-M   'P 1'
#
loop_
_entity.id
_entity.type
_entity.pdbx_description
1 polymer ?
#
loop_
_entity_poly.entity_id
_entity_poly.type
_entity_poly.pdbx_seq_one_letter_code
_entity_poly.pdbx_strand_id
1 'polypeptide(L)'
;MRGGRFVYLGLCASVGAALWASGACSATARDQQAPGEGGGGGATSATTAEAGSGGRVESTGSWADFGGGTPAEEGPSPDEDGDGFTIEDGDCNDGDTNVNPGAVEVVITEPDQSGAVPEPADEDCDGVIDNAPQACDRNIAPADFDAIHGAHAIDLCARASPGDRKWGVLSAQYVRGDGSPAEPSPAVGVLDSFGPNVHPQGGTRLLVLSSGRARIAGWPGACNTYSCTNYGLGVAPPGFPQGAPGCPPSANIHDDIALELVLRTPTNATGYEFAFKFYTFEYPEFTVEDCFNDQFVALATPAPPGSLNGNLSFDSLGNPVGVKLSFFDVCEECPLGTDELEGTGFGLWDDAGATGWLRTRAPVTGGEELKLRFMIFDTGDEMRDSTALVDGFKWVANGGTVPLETAPVEDPR
;
A
#
# COMPACT_ATOMS: atom_id res chain seq x y z
N MET A 1 20.05 12.80 -62.21
CA MET A 1 19.54 14.15 -62.50
C MET A 1 19.24 14.83 -61.18
N ARG A 2 19.54 16.15 -61.10
CA ARG A 2 19.29 17.09 -60.00
C ARG A 2 17.95 16.81 -59.29
N GLY A 3 17.79 16.85 -57.97
CA GLY A 3 18.31 17.80 -56.98
C GLY A 3 17.13 18.63 -56.46
N GLY A 4 16.84 18.56 -55.15
CA GLY A 4 15.77 19.33 -54.53
C GLY A 4 15.79 19.21 -53.00
N ARG A 5 16.68 19.95 -52.35
CA ARG A 5 16.64 20.24 -50.90
C ARG A 5 15.68 21.42 -50.68
N PHE A 6 14.66 21.25 -49.85
CA PHE A 6 13.88 22.36 -49.30
C PHE A 6 14.37 22.67 -47.89
N VAL A 7 14.79 23.91 -47.70
CA VAL A 7 15.15 24.54 -46.43
C VAL A 7 13.97 25.42 -46.04
N TYR A 8 13.38 25.24 -44.87
CA TYR A 8 12.48 26.21 -44.25
C TYR A 8 13.22 26.87 -43.08
N LEU A 9 13.58 28.15 -43.28
CA LEU A 9 14.01 29.06 -42.24
C LEU A 9 12.79 29.55 -41.46
N GLY A 10 12.95 29.69 -40.15
CA GLY A 10 11.89 30.05 -39.22
C GLY A 10 11.41 31.50 -39.27
N LEU A 11 10.34 31.74 -38.52
CA LEU A 11 9.91 33.07 -38.13
C LEU A 11 9.53 33.04 -36.65
N CYS A 12 10.38 33.64 -35.81
CA CYS A 12 10.02 34.06 -34.46
C CYS A 12 9.06 35.25 -34.57
N ALA A 13 7.91 35.18 -33.89
CA ALA A 13 7.07 36.32 -33.63
C ALA A 13 6.73 36.38 -32.14
N SER A 14 7.45 37.24 -31.44
CA SER A 14 7.20 37.68 -30.06
C SER A 14 6.12 38.76 -30.04
N VAL A 15 5.01 38.49 -29.37
CA VAL A 15 3.96 39.44 -28.95
C VAL A 15 3.45 38.87 -27.62
N GLY A 16 3.29 39.56 -26.50
CA GLY A 16 3.30 40.97 -26.13
C GLY A 16 2.63 40.99 -24.75
N ALA A 17 3.27 41.60 -23.77
CA ALA A 17 2.85 41.58 -22.36
C ALA A 17 1.45 42.20 -22.16
N ALA A 18 0.58 41.51 -21.43
CA ALA A 18 -0.66 42.07 -20.90
C ALA A 18 -0.57 42.15 -19.37
N LEU A 19 -0.46 43.40 -18.87
CA LEU A 19 -0.67 43.74 -17.47
C LEU A 19 -2.14 43.47 -17.10
N TRP A 20 -2.36 42.72 -16.03
CA TRP A 20 -3.64 42.70 -15.31
C TRP A 20 -3.48 43.26 -13.91
N ALA A 21 -4.35 44.22 -13.61
CA ALA A 21 -4.41 44.98 -12.38
C ALA A 21 -4.91 44.12 -11.21
N SER A 22 -4.20 44.20 -10.08
CA SER A 22 -4.65 43.69 -8.79
C SER A 22 -5.66 44.65 -8.16
N GLY A 23 -6.92 44.24 -8.08
CA GLY A 23 -7.95 44.85 -7.24
C GLY A 23 -7.90 44.28 -5.83
N ALA A 24 -7.81 45.16 -4.84
CA ALA A 24 -7.78 44.85 -3.42
C ALA A 24 -9.17 44.51 -2.86
N CYS A 25 -9.23 43.57 -1.92
CA CYS A 25 -10.25 43.51 -0.87
C CYS A 25 -9.58 43.24 0.48
N SER A 26 -9.82 44.14 1.42
CA SER A 26 -9.36 44.15 2.82
C SER A 26 -10.27 43.34 3.74
N ALA A 27 -9.69 42.72 4.77
CA ALA A 27 -10.19 42.49 6.15
C ALA A 27 -9.42 41.29 6.74
N THR A 28 -8.87 41.24 7.95
CA THR A 28 -8.86 42.08 9.16
C THR A 28 -7.72 41.54 10.03
N ALA A 29 -6.86 42.41 10.55
CA ALA A 29 -5.95 42.06 11.65
C ALA A 29 -6.68 42.21 12.99
N ARG A 30 -6.48 41.28 13.93
CA ARG A 30 -6.83 41.48 15.33
C ARG A 30 -5.70 41.05 16.25
N ASP A 31 -5.24 42.07 16.97
CA ASP A 31 -4.46 42.16 18.20
C ASP A 31 -4.11 40.87 18.95
N GLN A 32 -2.81 40.74 19.22
CA GLN A 32 -2.32 40.10 20.42
C GLN A 32 -2.21 41.14 21.55
N GLN A 33 -2.87 40.88 22.68
CA GLN A 33 -2.49 41.49 23.95
C GLN A 33 -2.86 40.57 25.13
N ALA A 34 -1.84 40.09 25.85
CA ALA A 34 -1.93 39.69 27.25
C ALA A 34 -2.13 40.95 28.13
N PRO A 35 -2.72 40.86 29.35
CA PRO A 35 -2.05 40.33 30.55
C PRO A 35 -3.02 39.50 31.43
N GLY A 36 -2.65 38.69 32.44
CA GLY A 36 -1.75 38.91 33.56
C GLY A 36 -2.35 38.23 34.81
N GLU A 37 -1.52 37.45 35.50
CA GLU A 37 -1.43 37.17 36.96
C GLU A 37 -2.66 36.77 37.81
N GLY A 38 -2.47 35.73 38.64
CA GLY A 38 -3.29 35.52 39.84
C GLY A 38 -3.26 34.15 40.55
N GLY A 39 -2.07 33.67 40.94
CA GLY A 39 -1.73 32.90 42.15
C GLY A 39 -2.64 31.83 42.81
N GLY A 40 -2.00 30.71 43.17
CA GLY A 40 -1.93 30.34 44.61
C GLY A 40 -2.19 28.88 45.02
N GLY A 41 -1.13 28.20 45.46
CA GLY A 41 -1.12 27.11 46.46
C GLY A 41 -1.33 25.69 45.89
N GLY A 42 -0.56 24.66 46.24
CA GLY A 42 0.43 24.48 47.29
C GLY A 42 0.46 23.00 47.68
N ALA A 43 1.58 22.33 47.38
CA ALA A 43 2.16 21.09 47.92
C ALA A 43 1.29 20.03 48.64
N THR A 44 1.53 18.75 48.31
CA THR A 44 2.26 17.84 49.23
C THR A 44 2.60 16.52 48.53
N SER A 45 3.91 16.29 48.35
CA SER A 45 4.48 14.95 48.21
C SER A 45 4.74 14.38 49.60
N ALA A 46 4.43 13.11 49.83
CA ALA A 46 5.01 12.33 50.91
C ALA A 46 5.05 10.85 50.51
N THR A 47 6.26 10.40 50.14
CA THR A 47 6.68 9.00 50.13
C THR A 47 7.14 8.62 51.54
N THR A 48 6.67 7.51 52.08
CA THR A 48 7.38 6.72 53.10
C THR A 48 6.93 5.26 53.03
N ALA A 49 7.91 4.38 52.89
CA ALA A 49 7.80 2.94 53.10
C ALA A 49 7.74 2.60 54.60
N GLU A 50 7.15 1.46 54.96
CA GLU A 50 7.72 0.48 55.90
C GLU A 50 6.95 -0.85 55.86
N ALA A 51 7.70 -1.92 56.11
CA ALA A 51 7.33 -3.34 56.08
C ALA A 51 6.73 -3.82 57.42
N GLY A 52 6.03 -4.97 57.42
CA GLY A 52 5.55 -5.59 58.66
C GLY A 52 4.82 -6.93 58.52
N SER A 53 5.60 -8.01 58.31
CA SER A 53 5.45 -9.39 58.81
C SER A 53 4.10 -9.89 59.40
N GLY A 54 3.59 -10.98 58.81
CA GLY A 54 3.48 -12.29 59.49
C GLY A 54 2.14 -12.66 60.16
N GLY A 55 1.57 -13.80 59.77
CA GLY A 55 0.49 -14.45 60.53
C GLY A 55 -0.23 -15.58 59.80
N ARG A 56 0.41 -16.76 59.71
CA ARG A 56 -0.21 -18.03 59.27
C ARG A 56 -1.06 -18.60 60.41
N VAL A 57 -2.32 -18.93 60.17
CA VAL A 57 -3.08 -19.90 60.99
C VAL A 57 -3.89 -20.79 60.06
N GLU A 58 -3.40 -22.01 59.86
CA GLU A 58 -4.22 -23.15 59.46
C GLU A 58 -4.99 -23.66 60.69
N SER A 59 -6.26 -24.00 60.53
CA SER A 59 -6.84 -25.19 61.16
C SER A 59 -8.30 -25.40 60.74
N THR A 60 -8.47 -26.44 59.92
CA THR A 60 -9.47 -27.53 59.97
C THR A 60 -10.98 -27.21 60.01
N GLY A 61 -11.69 -27.85 59.07
CA GLY A 61 -13.10 -27.61 58.79
C GLY A 61 -14.11 -28.45 59.57
N SER A 62 -15.38 -28.19 59.27
CA SER A 62 -16.47 -29.18 59.25
C SER A 62 -17.73 -28.61 58.60
N TRP A 63 -18.10 -29.21 57.47
CA TRP A 63 -19.43 -29.58 56.97
C TRP A 63 -20.70 -28.75 57.28
N ALA A 64 -21.32 -28.40 56.14
CA ALA A 64 -22.75 -28.29 55.84
C ALA A 64 -23.48 -26.98 56.21
N ASP A 65 -23.77 -26.19 55.17
CA ASP A 65 -25.12 -25.64 55.02
C ASP A 65 -25.54 -25.64 53.53
N PHE A 66 -26.71 -26.23 53.27
CA PHE A 66 -27.38 -26.22 51.98
C PHE A 66 -28.26 -24.97 51.94
N GLY A 67 -27.70 -23.87 51.45
CA GLY A 67 -28.46 -22.66 51.12
C GLY A 67 -28.40 -22.44 49.62
N GLY A 68 -29.54 -22.58 48.94
CA GLY A 68 -29.65 -22.41 47.49
C GLY A 68 -29.05 -21.10 47.03
N GLY A 69 -27.85 -21.17 46.46
CA GLY A 69 -27.38 -20.18 45.52
C GLY A 69 -28.29 -20.25 44.32
N THR A 70 -28.97 -19.15 44.02
CA THR A 70 -29.29 -18.80 42.64
C THR A 70 -28.11 -19.21 41.76
N PRO A 71 -28.31 -19.78 40.55
CA PRO A 71 -27.22 -19.77 39.58
C PRO A 71 -26.70 -18.33 39.61
N ALA A 72 -25.42 -18.15 39.90
CA ALA A 72 -24.80 -16.92 39.43
C ALA A 72 -25.20 -16.91 37.95
N GLU A 73 -26.00 -15.93 37.54
CA GLU A 73 -25.99 -15.57 36.14
C GLU A 73 -24.51 -15.34 35.88
N GLU A 74 -23.84 -16.31 35.25
CA GLU A 74 -22.49 -16.13 34.77
C GLU A 74 -22.62 -14.88 33.92
N GLY A 75 -22.11 -13.77 34.47
CA GLY A 75 -21.93 -12.57 33.67
C GLY A 75 -21.08 -12.97 32.47
N PRO A 76 -21.17 -12.21 31.36
CA PRO A 76 -20.37 -12.51 30.19
C PRO A 76 -18.92 -12.74 30.63
N SER A 77 -18.30 -13.83 30.15
CA SER A 77 -16.89 -14.10 30.42
C SER A 77 -16.09 -12.81 30.22
N PRO A 78 -15.32 -12.34 31.22
CA PRO A 78 -14.54 -11.12 31.05
C PRO A 78 -13.56 -11.30 29.89
N ASP A 79 -13.34 -10.24 29.12
CA ASP A 79 -12.22 -10.11 28.17
C ASP A 79 -10.96 -9.89 29.02
N GLU A 80 -10.22 -10.96 29.29
CA GLU A 80 -9.12 -11.00 30.26
C GLU A 80 -7.85 -10.33 29.74
N ASP A 81 -7.59 -10.40 28.42
CA ASP A 81 -6.41 -9.81 27.80
C ASP A 81 -6.65 -8.43 27.15
N GLY A 82 -7.91 -8.06 26.93
CA GLY A 82 -8.32 -6.74 26.45
C GLY A 82 -8.26 -6.58 24.93
N ASP A 83 -8.30 -7.65 24.15
CA ASP A 83 -8.25 -7.62 22.69
C ASP A 83 -9.61 -7.36 22.00
N GLY A 84 -10.67 -7.28 22.81
CA GLY A 84 -12.03 -7.02 22.35
C GLY A 84 -12.83 -8.27 21.99
N PHE A 85 -12.29 -9.45 22.29
CA PHE A 85 -12.97 -10.73 22.22
C PHE A 85 -13.01 -11.37 23.61
N THR A 86 -14.04 -12.16 23.84
CA THR A 86 -14.21 -12.97 25.04
C THR A 86 -14.25 -14.43 24.63
N ILE A 87 -14.13 -15.36 25.58
CA ILE A 87 -14.38 -16.79 25.30
C ILE A 87 -15.76 -17.00 24.64
N GLU A 88 -16.79 -16.25 25.04
CA GLU A 88 -18.13 -16.31 24.43
C GLU A 88 -18.17 -15.81 22.98
N ASP A 89 -17.26 -14.91 22.60
CA ASP A 89 -17.09 -14.39 21.25
C ASP A 89 -16.29 -15.34 20.33
N GLY A 90 -15.75 -16.42 20.87
CA GLY A 90 -14.94 -17.40 20.15
C GLY A 90 -13.43 -17.22 20.33
N ASP A 91 -13.00 -16.41 21.29
CA ASP A 91 -11.60 -16.38 21.70
C ASP A 91 -11.17 -17.73 22.26
N CYS A 92 -10.12 -18.29 21.68
CA CYS A 92 -9.55 -19.58 22.03
C CYS A 92 -8.41 -19.45 23.06
N ASN A 93 -7.91 -18.24 23.33
CA ASN A 93 -6.87 -17.92 24.30
C ASN A 93 -6.98 -16.47 24.84
N ASP A 94 -7.94 -16.24 25.73
CA ASP A 94 -8.26 -14.98 26.46
C ASP A 94 -7.14 -14.48 27.42
N GLY A 95 -5.91 -14.97 27.24
CA GLY A 95 -4.71 -14.50 27.93
C GLY A 95 -3.62 -13.99 26.96
N ASP A 96 -3.89 -13.95 25.66
CA ASP A 96 -2.98 -13.50 24.61
C ASP A 96 -3.70 -12.65 23.56
N THR A 97 -3.47 -11.34 23.64
CA THR A 97 -4.09 -10.33 22.77
C THR A 97 -3.88 -10.50 21.26
N ASN A 98 -3.01 -11.43 20.84
CA ASN A 98 -2.74 -11.72 19.44
C ASN A 98 -3.52 -12.94 18.91
N VAL A 99 -4.34 -13.57 19.75
CA VAL A 99 -5.08 -14.79 19.46
C VAL A 99 -6.57 -14.51 19.63
N ASN A 100 -7.29 -14.34 18.52
CA ASN A 100 -8.74 -14.12 18.53
C ASN A 100 -9.33 -14.30 17.12
N PRO A 101 -10.66 -14.41 16.97
CA PRO A 101 -11.32 -14.50 15.66
C PRO A 101 -11.07 -13.33 14.69
N GLY A 102 -10.47 -12.24 15.14
CA GLY A 102 -10.07 -11.08 14.34
C GLY A 102 -8.58 -11.07 13.94
N ALA A 103 -7.80 -12.06 14.35
CA ALA A 103 -6.39 -12.18 14.03
C ALA A 103 -6.17 -12.78 12.63
N VAL A 104 -4.97 -12.59 12.07
CA VAL A 104 -4.51 -13.35 10.91
C VAL A 104 -3.58 -14.47 11.39
N GLU A 105 -3.67 -15.61 10.72
CA GLU A 105 -2.79 -16.74 10.99
C GLU A 105 -1.31 -16.42 10.75
N VAL A 106 -0.46 -16.89 11.66
CA VAL A 106 1.00 -16.72 11.61
C VAL A 106 1.67 -18.07 11.37
N VAL A 107 1.89 -18.40 10.10
CA VAL A 107 2.59 -19.64 9.75
C VAL A 107 4.09 -19.51 10.04
N ILE A 108 4.56 -20.09 11.15
CA ILE A 108 5.96 -20.05 11.56
C ILE A 108 6.71 -21.31 11.09
N THR A 109 7.53 -21.15 10.06
CA THR A 109 8.39 -22.23 9.52
C THR A 109 9.87 -22.02 9.77
N GLU A 110 10.26 -20.80 10.18
CA GLU A 110 11.65 -20.41 10.36
C GLU A 110 12.02 -20.31 11.85
N PRO A 111 13.28 -20.62 12.22
CA PRO A 111 13.74 -20.49 13.59
C PRO A 111 13.74 -19.03 14.07
N ASP A 112 13.38 -18.84 15.34
CA ASP A 112 13.51 -17.57 16.05
C ASP A 112 14.98 -17.21 16.35
N GLN A 113 15.21 -16.11 17.08
CA GLN A 113 16.55 -15.67 17.48
C GLN A 113 17.29 -16.68 18.37
N SER A 114 16.57 -17.61 19.00
CA SER A 114 17.15 -18.70 19.79
C SER A 114 17.52 -19.92 18.93
N GLY A 115 17.16 -19.91 17.64
CA GLY A 115 17.37 -21.02 16.72
C GLY A 115 16.35 -22.14 16.88
N ALA A 116 15.26 -21.90 17.61
CA ALA A 116 14.12 -22.80 17.72
C ALA A 116 12.98 -22.30 16.84
N VAL A 117 12.29 -23.20 16.15
CA VAL A 117 11.01 -22.85 15.51
C VAL A 117 9.97 -22.80 16.64
N PRO A 118 9.29 -21.65 16.85
CA PRO A 118 8.15 -21.57 17.75
C PRO A 118 7.13 -22.69 17.49
N GLU A 119 6.43 -23.12 18.55
CA GLU A 119 5.33 -24.07 18.38
C GLU A 119 4.21 -23.40 17.57
N PRO A 120 3.69 -24.06 16.53
CA PRO A 120 2.49 -23.62 15.81
C PRO A 120 1.31 -23.37 16.74
N ALA A 121 0.55 -22.30 16.48
CA ALA A 121 -0.67 -21.95 17.20
C ALA A 121 -1.81 -21.70 16.22
N ASP A 122 -3.02 -21.53 16.76
CA ASP A 122 -4.23 -21.18 16.01
C ASP A 122 -4.55 -19.74 16.41
N GLU A 123 -3.99 -18.77 15.70
CA GLU A 123 -4.14 -17.36 16.10
C GLU A 123 -5.53 -16.82 15.76
N ASP A 124 -6.13 -17.29 14.67
CA ASP A 124 -7.45 -16.82 14.22
C ASP A 124 -8.64 -17.60 14.82
N CYS A 125 -8.36 -18.56 15.71
CA CYS A 125 -9.33 -19.38 16.43
C CYS A 125 -10.33 -20.10 15.51
N ASP A 126 -9.91 -20.50 14.30
CA ASP A 126 -10.75 -21.26 13.36
C ASP A 126 -10.75 -22.78 13.62
N GLY A 127 -9.92 -23.24 14.56
CA GLY A 127 -9.72 -24.63 14.94
C GLY A 127 -8.68 -25.37 14.10
N VAL A 128 -7.93 -24.66 13.25
CA VAL A 128 -6.93 -25.19 12.32
C VAL A 128 -5.62 -24.41 12.43
N ILE A 129 -4.68 -24.99 13.17
CA ILE A 129 -3.31 -24.50 13.30
C ILE A 129 -2.60 -24.34 11.94
N ASP A 130 -1.96 -23.19 11.74
CA ASP A 130 -1.13 -22.77 10.62
C ASP A 130 -1.79 -22.94 9.23
N ASN A 131 -3.08 -22.60 9.12
CA ASN A 131 -3.79 -22.65 7.85
C ASN A 131 -3.34 -21.50 6.90
N ALA A 132 -2.51 -21.83 5.91
CA ALA A 132 -2.08 -20.85 4.92
C ALA A 132 -3.28 -20.23 4.16
N PRO A 133 -3.32 -18.89 3.95
CA PRO A 133 -4.38 -18.23 3.20
C PRO A 133 -4.57 -18.83 1.81
N GLN A 134 -5.81 -19.21 1.47
CA GLN A 134 -6.12 -19.76 0.17
C GLN A 134 -6.20 -18.66 -0.91
N ALA A 135 -5.55 -18.89 -2.06
CA ALA A 135 -5.64 -18.02 -3.22
C ALA A 135 -7.11 -17.85 -3.71
N CYS A 136 -7.48 -16.60 -4.00
CA CYS A 136 -8.84 -16.18 -4.39
C CYS A 136 -8.93 -15.54 -5.78
N ASP A 137 -7.86 -15.64 -6.57
CA ASP A 137 -7.66 -14.94 -7.83
C ASP A 137 -7.79 -15.84 -9.08
N ARG A 138 -8.22 -17.08 -8.90
CA ARG A 138 -8.44 -18.01 -10.01
C ARG A 138 -9.65 -17.61 -10.84
N ASN A 139 -9.59 -17.93 -12.14
CA ASN A 139 -10.70 -17.74 -13.10
C ASN A 139 -11.15 -16.27 -13.27
N ILE A 140 -10.29 -15.29 -12.98
CA ILE A 140 -10.54 -13.88 -13.30
C ILE A 140 -10.17 -13.64 -14.77
N ALA A 141 -11.06 -12.98 -15.50
CA ALA A 141 -10.80 -12.64 -16.90
C ALA A 141 -9.73 -11.54 -17.00
N PRO A 142 -8.82 -11.57 -17.99
CA PRO A 142 -7.73 -10.60 -17.99
C PRO A 142 -8.10 -9.13 -18.20
N ALA A 143 -9.30 -8.89 -18.75
CA ALA A 143 -9.88 -7.56 -18.94
C ALA A 143 -10.98 -7.23 -17.92
N ASP A 144 -11.04 -7.98 -16.81
CA ASP A 144 -11.99 -7.74 -15.73
C ASP A 144 -11.72 -6.38 -15.07
N PHE A 145 -12.79 -5.66 -14.76
CA PHE A 145 -12.74 -4.32 -14.16
C PHE A 145 -13.47 -4.27 -12.82
N ASP A 146 -13.79 -5.42 -12.22
CA ASP A 146 -14.27 -5.47 -10.84
C ASP A 146 -13.08 -5.23 -9.90
N ALA A 147 -13.14 -4.13 -9.13
CA ALA A 147 -12.08 -3.77 -8.21
C ALA A 147 -11.86 -4.82 -7.11
N ILE A 148 -12.87 -5.63 -6.80
CA ILE A 148 -12.73 -6.78 -5.90
C ILE A 148 -11.84 -7.86 -6.51
N HIS A 149 -11.90 -8.08 -7.81
CA HIS A 149 -10.96 -8.96 -8.51
C HIS A 149 -9.56 -8.37 -8.56
N GLY A 150 -9.42 -7.04 -8.64
CA GLY A 150 -8.15 -6.34 -8.45
C GLY A 150 -7.53 -6.57 -7.06
N ALA A 151 -8.35 -6.55 -6.00
CA ALA A 151 -7.91 -6.88 -4.65
C ALA A 151 -7.48 -8.35 -4.53
N HIS A 152 -8.22 -9.28 -5.15
CA HIS A 152 -7.84 -10.69 -5.18
C HIS A 152 -6.52 -10.93 -5.92
N ALA A 153 -6.31 -10.22 -7.03
CA ALA A 153 -5.09 -10.29 -7.84
C ALA A 153 -3.84 -9.72 -7.14
N ILE A 154 -3.97 -9.21 -5.93
CA ILE A 154 -2.86 -8.86 -5.05
C ILE A 154 -2.91 -9.64 -3.73
N ASP A 155 -3.63 -10.77 -3.69
CA ASP A 155 -3.79 -11.68 -2.54
C ASP A 155 -4.67 -11.20 -1.38
N LEU A 156 -5.43 -10.12 -1.55
CA LEU A 156 -6.40 -9.67 -0.53
C LEU A 156 -7.75 -10.40 -0.65
N CYS A 157 -7.78 -11.62 -0.10
CA CYS A 157 -8.93 -12.53 -0.19
C CYS A 157 -10.01 -12.31 0.87
N ALA A 158 -9.62 -11.94 2.09
CA ALA A 158 -10.57 -11.77 3.19
C ALA A 158 -11.54 -10.61 2.94
N ARG A 159 -12.73 -10.71 3.53
CA ARG A 159 -13.80 -9.70 3.45
C ARG A 159 -14.23 -9.31 4.84
N ALA A 160 -14.38 -8.00 5.02
CA ALA A 160 -14.90 -7.40 6.22
C ALA A 160 -16.21 -6.68 5.89
N SER A 161 -17.11 -6.59 6.86
CA SER A 161 -18.28 -5.71 6.79
C SER A 161 -18.24 -4.70 7.93
N PRO A 162 -18.77 -3.48 7.77
CA PRO A 162 -18.80 -2.49 8.85
C PRO A 162 -19.48 -2.97 10.15
N GLY A 163 -20.34 -4.00 10.08
CA GLY A 163 -21.06 -4.55 11.23
C GLY A 163 -20.49 -5.84 11.83
N ASP A 164 -19.39 -6.39 11.30
CA ASP A 164 -18.69 -7.52 11.89
C ASP A 164 -17.32 -7.10 12.47
N ARG A 165 -16.68 -7.99 13.23
CA ARG A 165 -15.30 -7.81 13.73
C ARG A 165 -14.24 -8.48 12.84
N LYS A 166 -14.60 -8.87 11.61
CA LYS A 166 -13.68 -9.58 10.71
C LYS A 166 -12.73 -8.62 10.03
N TRP A 167 -11.48 -9.01 9.82
CA TRP A 167 -10.55 -8.23 9.00
C TRP A 167 -10.72 -8.52 7.50
N GLY A 168 -10.09 -7.69 6.68
CA GLY A 168 -10.08 -7.85 5.22
C GLY A 168 -10.63 -6.64 4.47
N VAL A 169 -10.99 -6.85 3.20
CA VAL A 169 -11.46 -5.78 2.32
C VAL A 169 -12.86 -5.35 2.71
N LEU A 170 -13.02 -4.09 3.15
CA LEU A 170 -14.30 -3.42 3.39
C LEU A 170 -14.88 -2.86 2.10
N SER A 171 -14.04 -2.27 1.25
CA SER A 171 -14.42 -1.81 -0.09
C SER A 171 -13.23 -1.79 -1.04
N ALA A 172 -13.52 -1.92 -2.34
CA ALA A 172 -12.56 -1.78 -3.42
C ALA A 172 -13.19 -0.98 -4.56
N GLN A 173 -12.43 -0.06 -5.16
CA GLN A 173 -12.89 0.73 -6.29
C GLN A 173 -11.74 1.15 -7.19
N TYR A 174 -11.94 1.08 -8.51
CA TYR A 174 -11.05 1.77 -9.45
C TYR A 174 -11.39 3.26 -9.49
N VAL A 175 -10.40 4.11 -9.27
CA VAL A 175 -10.54 5.57 -9.18
C VAL A 175 -9.50 6.27 -10.04
N ARG A 176 -9.78 7.53 -10.37
CA ARG A 176 -8.81 8.46 -10.95
C ARG A 176 -7.90 9.04 -9.86
N GLY A 177 -6.88 9.76 -10.29
CA GLY A 177 -5.93 10.58 -9.55
C GLY A 177 -6.51 11.35 -8.36
N ASP A 178 -7.60 12.07 -8.63
CA ASP A 178 -8.33 12.88 -7.65
C ASP A 178 -9.23 12.06 -6.70
N GLY A 179 -9.33 10.75 -6.90
CA GLY A 179 -10.21 9.84 -6.16
C GLY A 179 -11.62 9.73 -6.71
N SER A 180 -11.94 10.36 -7.85
CA SER A 180 -13.24 10.16 -8.51
C SER A 180 -13.35 8.75 -9.10
N PRO A 181 -14.56 8.16 -9.19
CA PRO A 181 -14.76 6.84 -9.80
C PRO A 181 -14.22 6.76 -11.23
N ALA A 182 -13.51 5.68 -11.57
CA ALA A 182 -13.05 5.42 -12.93
C ALA A 182 -14.06 4.56 -13.70
N GLU A 183 -14.27 4.89 -14.98
CA GLU A 183 -15.09 4.08 -15.91
C GLU A 183 -14.27 2.90 -16.48
N PRO A 184 -14.86 1.74 -16.79
CA PRO A 184 -14.12 0.60 -17.31
C PRO A 184 -13.23 0.92 -18.52
N SER A 185 -11.94 0.60 -18.42
CA SER A 185 -10.96 0.88 -19.46
C SER A 185 -9.85 -0.18 -19.56
N PRO A 186 -9.09 -0.23 -20.67
CA PRO A 186 -7.91 -1.08 -20.81
C PRO A 186 -6.71 -0.70 -19.93
N ALA A 187 -6.80 0.38 -19.15
CA ALA A 187 -5.76 0.81 -18.20
C ALA A 187 -5.60 -0.16 -17.01
N VAL A 188 -6.55 -1.10 -16.84
CA VAL A 188 -6.56 -2.13 -15.81
C VAL A 188 -6.51 -3.52 -16.45
N GLY A 189 -5.75 -4.42 -15.83
CA GLY A 189 -5.71 -5.84 -16.17
C GLY A 189 -5.41 -6.72 -14.96
N VAL A 190 -5.84 -7.98 -15.04
CA VAL A 190 -5.55 -9.04 -14.06
C VAL A 190 -4.96 -10.23 -14.79
N LEU A 191 -3.64 -10.40 -14.74
CA LEU A 191 -2.92 -11.28 -15.67
C LEU A 191 -2.32 -12.51 -14.97
N ASP A 192 -2.22 -13.64 -15.68
CA ASP A 192 -1.50 -14.84 -15.19
C ASP A 192 0.02 -14.62 -15.09
N SER A 193 0.54 -13.70 -15.90
CA SER A 193 1.95 -13.30 -15.96
C SER A 193 2.05 -12.02 -16.80
N PHE A 194 3.15 -11.30 -16.69
CA PHE A 194 3.46 -10.16 -17.55
C PHE A 194 4.61 -10.53 -18.50
N GLY A 195 4.28 -11.17 -19.62
CA GLY A 195 5.28 -11.86 -20.45
C GLY A 195 5.59 -13.27 -19.92
N PRO A 196 6.59 -13.97 -20.49
CA PRO A 196 6.94 -15.33 -20.11
C PRO A 196 7.82 -15.40 -18.85
N ASN A 197 8.51 -14.31 -18.49
CA ASN A 197 9.56 -14.30 -17.46
C ASN A 197 9.18 -13.55 -16.18
N VAL A 198 7.94 -13.03 -16.07
CA VAL A 198 7.49 -12.26 -14.91
C VAL A 198 6.21 -12.88 -14.37
N HIS A 199 6.35 -13.59 -13.25
CA HIS A 199 5.30 -14.37 -12.64
C HIS A 199 4.66 -13.67 -11.43
N PRO A 200 3.43 -14.06 -11.06
CA PRO A 200 2.81 -13.66 -9.81
C PRO A 200 3.66 -14.01 -8.58
N GLN A 201 3.84 -13.04 -7.68
CA GLN A 201 4.51 -13.15 -6.39
C GLN A 201 3.59 -13.75 -5.32
N GLY A 202 2.27 -13.64 -5.48
CA GLY A 202 1.28 -14.41 -4.75
C GLY A 202 0.37 -15.19 -5.70
N GLY A 203 -0.68 -15.81 -5.15
CA GLY A 203 -1.75 -16.47 -5.89
C GLY A 203 -1.40 -17.11 -7.25
N THR A 204 -2.21 -16.75 -8.25
CA THR A 204 -2.14 -17.19 -9.65
C THR A 204 -2.28 -16.05 -10.66
N ARG A 205 -2.57 -14.83 -10.20
CA ARG A 205 -2.71 -13.62 -11.00
C ARG A 205 -1.97 -12.46 -10.35
N LEU A 206 -1.67 -11.43 -11.13
CA LEU A 206 -1.17 -10.15 -10.66
C LEU A 206 -2.03 -8.99 -11.18
N LEU A 207 -2.08 -7.87 -10.45
CA LEU A 207 -2.71 -6.64 -10.89
C LEU A 207 -1.78 -5.85 -11.83
N VAL A 208 -2.35 -5.32 -12.92
CA VAL A 208 -1.66 -4.44 -13.86
C VAL A 208 -2.41 -3.12 -13.98
N LEU A 209 -1.73 -2.02 -13.69
CA LEU A 209 -2.20 -0.65 -13.88
C LEU A 209 -1.29 0.03 -14.90
N SER A 210 -1.86 0.76 -15.86
CA SER A 210 -1.07 1.42 -16.91
C SER A 210 -1.64 2.80 -17.27
N SER A 211 -0.76 3.78 -17.53
CA SER A 211 -1.15 5.01 -18.25
C SER A 211 -1.52 4.70 -19.71
N GLY A 212 -0.90 3.65 -20.25
CA GLY A 212 -1.27 2.97 -21.47
C GLY A 212 -2.26 1.82 -21.25
N ARG A 213 -2.01 0.70 -21.93
CA ARG A 213 -2.89 -0.47 -21.83
C ARG A 213 -2.24 -1.56 -20.99
N ALA A 214 -2.96 -2.02 -19.98
CA ALA A 214 -2.59 -3.14 -19.11
C ALA A 214 -2.72 -4.50 -19.84
N ARG A 215 -2.00 -4.67 -20.94
CA ARG A 215 -2.05 -5.81 -21.85
C ARG A 215 -0.65 -6.13 -22.35
N ILE A 216 -0.33 -7.43 -22.42
CA ILE A 216 0.94 -7.89 -23.00
C ILE A 216 0.90 -7.92 -24.53
N ALA A 217 2.07 -8.00 -25.17
CA ALA A 217 2.19 -8.03 -26.61
C ALA A 217 1.37 -9.15 -27.27
N GLY A 218 0.71 -8.85 -28.39
CA GLY A 218 -0.08 -9.82 -29.15
C GLY A 218 -1.47 -10.14 -28.58
N TRP A 219 -1.83 -9.60 -27.42
CA TRP A 219 -3.17 -9.76 -26.87
C TRP A 219 -4.21 -8.83 -27.51
N PRO A 220 -5.50 -9.23 -27.53
CA PRO A 220 -6.57 -8.34 -27.96
C PRO A 220 -6.59 -7.03 -27.16
N GLY A 221 -6.50 -5.92 -27.89
CA GLY A 221 -6.49 -4.60 -27.29
C GLY A 221 -5.16 -4.17 -26.69
N ALA A 222 -4.05 -4.89 -26.93
CA ALA A 222 -2.71 -4.42 -26.57
C ALA A 222 -2.37 -3.07 -27.20
N CYS A 223 -1.56 -2.26 -26.50
CA CYS A 223 -0.94 -1.09 -27.11
C CYS A 223 0.16 -1.58 -28.04
N ASN A 224 0.06 -1.27 -29.35
CA ASN A 224 1.04 -1.69 -30.36
C ASN A 224 1.96 -0.53 -30.77
N THR A 225 2.04 0.47 -29.91
CA THR A 225 2.84 1.69 -29.99
C THR A 225 3.38 1.99 -28.59
N TYR A 226 4.32 2.93 -28.48
CA TYR A 226 4.85 3.38 -27.18
C TYR A 226 3.84 4.21 -26.37
N SER A 227 2.76 4.69 -26.99
CA SER A 227 1.75 5.53 -26.34
C SER A 227 0.34 5.11 -26.72
N CYS A 228 -0.55 5.06 -25.74
CA CYS A 228 -1.97 4.79 -25.88
C CYS A 228 -2.79 5.49 -24.80
N THR A 229 -3.56 6.50 -25.18
CA THR A 229 -4.47 7.19 -24.25
C THR A 229 -5.66 6.32 -23.81
N ASN A 230 -6.08 6.47 -22.55
CA ASN A 230 -7.30 5.88 -21.98
C ASN A 230 -8.29 6.94 -21.51
N TYR A 231 -7.89 7.77 -20.55
CA TYR A 231 -8.73 8.76 -19.91
C TYR A 231 -8.36 10.21 -20.25
N GLY A 232 -7.17 10.44 -20.81
CA GLY A 232 -6.65 11.77 -21.13
C GLY A 232 -6.31 12.56 -19.86
N LEU A 233 -6.63 13.85 -19.83
CA LEU A 233 -6.27 14.73 -18.70
C LEU A 233 -6.75 14.18 -17.35
N GLY A 234 -5.83 14.25 -16.39
CA GLY A 234 -5.96 13.77 -15.03
C GLY A 234 -5.59 14.81 -13.99
N VAL A 235 -5.64 14.40 -12.72
CA VAL A 235 -5.24 15.22 -11.58
C VAL A 235 -4.52 14.34 -10.57
N ALA A 236 -3.23 14.58 -10.33
CA ALA A 236 -2.48 13.81 -9.33
C ALA A 236 -3.08 13.97 -7.92
N PRO A 237 -2.86 12.97 -7.04
CA PRO A 237 -3.27 13.07 -5.64
C PRO A 237 -2.54 14.22 -4.92
N PRO A 238 -3.08 14.71 -3.79
CA PRO A 238 -2.45 15.80 -3.03
C PRO A 238 -0.98 15.50 -2.68
N GLY A 239 -0.09 16.45 -2.97
CA GLY A 239 1.35 16.28 -2.75
C GLY A 239 2.10 15.58 -3.89
N PHE A 240 1.43 15.31 -5.01
CA PHE A 240 1.99 14.73 -6.24
C PHE A 240 1.69 15.61 -7.47
N PRO A 241 2.43 15.43 -8.57
CA PRO A 241 3.63 14.59 -8.71
C PRO A 241 4.78 15.10 -7.84
N GLN A 242 5.66 14.18 -7.44
CA GLN A 242 6.83 14.52 -6.63
C GLN A 242 8.06 14.49 -7.53
N GLY A 243 8.75 15.63 -7.64
CA GLY A 243 9.91 15.73 -8.52
C GLY A 243 11.17 15.13 -7.90
N ALA A 244 12.04 14.59 -8.72
CA ALA A 244 13.40 14.25 -8.31
C ALA A 244 14.21 15.52 -8.00
N PRO A 245 15.27 15.45 -7.16
CA PRO A 245 16.12 16.59 -6.86
C PRO A 245 16.64 17.28 -8.13
N GLY A 246 16.38 18.59 -8.25
CA GLY A 246 16.77 19.38 -9.42
C GLY A 246 15.76 19.40 -10.57
N CYS A 247 14.65 18.68 -10.45
CA CYS A 247 13.57 18.65 -11.45
C CYS A 247 12.21 19.00 -10.82
N PRO A 248 11.69 20.23 -11.01
CA PRO A 248 10.33 20.56 -10.61
C PRO A 248 9.34 19.67 -11.37
N PRO A 249 8.41 18.99 -10.67
CA PRO A 249 7.50 18.07 -11.34
C PRO A 249 6.46 18.85 -12.16
N SER A 250 6.05 18.30 -13.31
CA SER A 250 5.00 18.89 -14.15
C SER A 250 3.64 18.77 -13.47
N ALA A 251 2.79 19.80 -13.53
CA ALA A 251 1.42 19.72 -13.05
C ALA A 251 0.45 19.11 -14.09
N ASN A 252 0.92 18.82 -15.31
CA ASN A 252 0.13 18.18 -16.34
C ASN A 252 0.12 16.68 -16.10
N ILE A 253 -1.05 16.14 -15.77
CA ILE A 253 -1.25 14.73 -15.48
C ILE A 253 -2.16 14.14 -16.54
N HIS A 254 -1.82 12.95 -17.00
CA HIS A 254 -2.56 12.22 -18.02
C HIS A 254 -2.74 10.76 -17.62
N ASP A 255 -3.82 10.16 -18.13
CA ASP A 255 -4.12 8.73 -18.09
C ASP A 255 -3.94 8.06 -16.71
N ASP A 256 -4.31 8.80 -15.66
CA ASP A 256 -4.26 8.37 -14.28
C ASP A 256 -5.32 7.31 -13.96
N ILE A 257 -4.90 6.25 -13.28
CA ILE A 257 -5.76 5.17 -12.81
C ILE A 257 -5.21 4.60 -11.50
N ALA A 258 -6.11 4.17 -10.63
CA ALA A 258 -5.75 3.56 -9.36
C ALA A 258 -6.75 2.52 -8.89
N LEU A 259 -6.25 1.54 -8.12
CA LEU A 259 -7.05 0.71 -7.24
C LEU A 259 -7.04 1.33 -5.84
N GLU A 260 -8.20 1.78 -5.36
CA GLU A 260 -8.42 2.21 -3.98
C GLU A 260 -9.09 1.09 -3.18
N LEU A 261 -8.53 0.79 -2.01
CA LEU A 261 -8.99 -0.22 -1.07
C LEU A 261 -9.21 0.43 0.28
N VAL A 262 -10.30 0.07 0.94
CA VAL A 262 -10.48 0.28 2.38
C VAL A 262 -10.44 -1.09 3.04
N LEU A 263 -9.52 -1.27 3.97
CA LEU A 263 -9.22 -2.52 4.65
C LEU A 263 -9.46 -2.36 6.14
N ARG A 264 -10.01 -3.38 6.79
CA ARG A 264 -9.86 -3.56 8.25
C ARG A 264 -8.64 -4.43 8.49
N THR A 265 -7.68 -3.96 9.27
CA THR A 265 -6.47 -4.73 9.57
C THR A 265 -6.78 -5.86 10.55
N PRO A 266 -6.09 -7.01 10.47
CA PRO A 266 -6.16 -8.05 11.50
C PRO A 266 -5.75 -7.48 12.87
N THR A 267 -6.32 -7.99 13.95
CA THR A 267 -6.09 -7.49 15.32
C THR A 267 -4.63 -7.64 15.77
N ASN A 268 -3.96 -8.72 15.34
CA ASN A 268 -2.56 -9.00 15.62
C ASN A 268 -1.56 -8.42 14.58
N ALA A 269 -2.04 -7.66 13.58
CA ALA A 269 -1.16 -7.10 12.55
C ALA A 269 -0.29 -5.96 13.09
N THR A 270 1.02 -6.07 12.87
CA THR A 270 2.02 -5.02 13.16
C THR A 270 2.49 -4.29 11.90
N GLY A 271 2.19 -4.83 10.72
CA GLY A 271 2.44 -4.19 9.44
C GLY A 271 1.84 -4.96 8.27
N TYR A 272 2.23 -4.56 7.07
CA TYR A 272 1.89 -5.21 5.83
C TYR A 272 3.02 -5.05 4.81
N GLU A 273 3.05 -5.93 3.82
CA GLU A 273 3.94 -5.85 2.68
C GLU A 273 3.22 -6.16 1.37
N PHE A 274 3.76 -5.64 0.26
CA PHE A 274 3.35 -5.97 -1.09
C PHE A 274 4.54 -5.86 -2.04
N ALA A 275 4.48 -6.57 -3.16
CA ALA A 275 5.45 -6.47 -4.23
C ALA A 275 4.90 -5.62 -5.37
N PHE A 276 5.77 -4.86 -6.04
CA PHE A 276 5.44 -4.14 -7.25
C PHE A 276 6.62 -4.14 -8.23
N LYS A 277 6.32 -3.88 -9.50
CA LYS A 277 7.30 -3.73 -10.59
C LYS A 277 6.85 -2.61 -11.51
N PHE A 278 7.78 -1.75 -11.94
CA PHE A 278 7.47 -0.60 -12.78
C PHE A 278 8.18 -0.71 -14.14
N TYR A 279 7.44 -0.47 -15.22
CA TYR A 279 7.90 -0.43 -16.61
C TYR A 279 7.60 0.94 -17.20
N THR A 280 8.46 1.41 -18.08
CA THR A 280 8.25 2.68 -18.79
C THR A 280 8.93 2.66 -20.16
N PHE A 281 8.30 3.31 -21.13
CA PHE A 281 8.93 3.68 -22.40
C PHE A 281 9.75 4.97 -22.30
N GLU A 282 9.83 5.64 -21.15
CA GLU A 282 10.64 6.86 -20.97
C GLU A 282 12.15 6.55 -20.75
N TYR A 283 12.51 5.28 -20.61
CA TYR A 283 13.88 4.84 -20.39
C TYR A 283 14.52 4.30 -21.68
N PRO A 284 15.81 4.60 -21.98
CA PRO A 284 16.77 5.36 -21.16
C PRO A 284 16.76 6.89 -21.36
N GLU A 285 16.07 7.41 -22.38
CA GLU A 285 16.27 8.76 -22.91
C GLU A 285 15.90 9.88 -21.93
N PHE A 286 14.88 9.68 -21.08
CA PHE A 286 14.34 10.73 -20.21
C PHE A 286 14.82 10.63 -18.74
N THR A 287 15.84 9.81 -18.49
CA THR A 287 16.37 9.51 -17.14
C THR A 287 17.16 10.66 -16.48
N VAL A 288 17.75 11.57 -17.24
CA VAL A 288 18.77 12.51 -16.71
C VAL A 288 18.38 13.98 -16.75
N GLU A 289 17.61 14.44 -17.74
CA GLU A 289 17.37 15.88 -17.95
C GLU A 289 15.89 16.31 -17.94
N ASP A 290 14.94 15.39 -18.00
CA ASP A 290 13.52 15.72 -18.12
C ASP A 290 12.73 15.54 -16.81
N CYS A 291 11.71 16.39 -16.63
CA CYS A 291 10.82 16.41 -15.45
C CYS A 291 9.43 15.83 -15.74
N PHE A 292 9.31 15.21 -16.92
CA PHE A 292 8.15 14.45 -17.36
C PHE A 292 8.52 13.00 -17.06
N ASN A 293 8.11 12.50 -15.91
CA ASN A 293 8.39 11.12 -15.56
C ASN A 293 7.13 10.57 -14.94
N ASP A 294 6.59 9.54 -15.57
CA ASP A 294 5.48 8.77 -15.07
C ASP A 294 5.79 8.24 -13.67
N GLN A 295 4.78 8.24 -12.81
CA GLN A 295 4.95 7.83 -11.42
C GLN A 295 4.00 6.71 -11.07
N PHE A 296 4.54 5.72 -10.37
CA PHE A 296 3.74 4.82 -9.56
C PHE A 296 3.78 5.30 -8.11
N VAL A 297 2.62 5.32 -7.46
CA VAL A 297 2.48 5.77 -6.08
C VAL A 297 1.60 4.79 -5.33
N ALA A 298 2.06 4.33 -4.18
CA ALA A 298 1.25 3.57 -3.23
C ALA A 298 0.97 4.46 -2.01
N LEU A 299 -0.27 4.91 -1.83
CA LEU A 299 -0.65 5.81 -0.75
C LEU A 299 -1.36 5.06 0.37
N ALA A 300 -0.96 5.30 1.62
CA ALA A 300 -1.66 4.86 2.81
C ALA A 300 -2.33 6.02 3.56
N THR A 301 -3.53 5.76 4.07
CA THR A 301 -4.21 6.61 5.06
C THR A 301 -4.75 5.73 6.19
N PRO A 302 -4.35 5.95 7.45
CA PRO A 302 -3.42 6.97 7.92
C PRO A 302 -2.00 6.79 7.34
N ALA A 303 -1.28 7.90 7.18
CA ALA A 303 0.08 7.90 6.65
C ALA A 303 1.04 7.30 7.69
N PRO A 304 1.80 6.22 7.37
CA PRO A 304 2.71 5.64 8.34
C PRO A 304 3.91 6.56 8.61
N PRO A 305 4.53 6.48 9.81
CA PRO A 305 5.74 7.22 10.12
C PRO A 305 6.84 7.00 9.07
N GLY A 306 7.49 8.07 8.63
CA GLY A 306 8.53 8.03 7.60
C GLY A 306 8.02 8.13 6.17
N SER A 307 6.70 8.08 5.93
CA SER A 307 6.14 8.26 4.58
C SER A 307 6.21 9.72 4.12
N LEU A 308 6.36 9.91 2.80
CA LEU A 308 6.32 11.22 2.16
C LEU A 308 4.90 11.49 1.65
N ASN A 309 4.14 12.29 2.40
CA ASN A 309 2.71 12.55 2.12
C ASN A 309 1.87 11.27 2.02
N GLY A 310 2.20 10.24 2.80
CA GLY A 310 1.51 8.95 2.78
C GLY A 310 1.99 7.96 1.71
N ASN A 311 2.96 8.34 0.86
CA ASN A 311 3.54 7.40 -0.11
C ASN A 311 4.47 6.39 0.55
N LEU A 312 4.31 5.13 0.12
CA LEU A 312 5.00 3.96 0.63
C LEU A 312 6.14 3.49 -0.29
N SER A 313 6.10 3.87 -1.57
CA SER A 313 7.03 3.37 -2.58
C SER A 313 8.03 4.45 -2.99
N PHE A 314 9.29 4.25 -2.61
CA PHE A 314 10.40 5.18 -2.84
C PHE A 314 11.74 4.45 -2.95
N ASP A 315 12.76 5.10 -3.53
CA ASP A 315 14.13 4.55 -3.54
C ASP A 315 14.88 4.74 -2.21
N SER A 316 16.10 4.20 -2.14
CA SER A 316 16.99 4.33 -0.97
C SER A 316 17.35 5.79 -0.62
N LEU A 317 17.09 6.75 -1.50
CA LEU A 317 17.30 8.18 -1.30
C LEU A 317 16.00 8.93 -0.95
N GLY A 318 14.87 8.21 -0.86
CA GLY A 318 13.55 8.78 -0.57
C GLY A 318 12.87 9.39 -1.79
N ASN A 319 13.35 9.14 -3.01
CA ASN A 319 12.67 9.61 -4.22
C ASN A 319 11.48 8.69 -4.54
N PRO A 320 10.34 9.22 -4.99
CA PRO A 320 9.20 8.40 -5.38
C PRO A 320 9.47 7.57 -6.63
N VAL A 321 8.67 6.51 -6.81
CA VAL A 321 8.80 5.61 -7.95
C VAL A 321 8.48 6.32 -9.28
N GLY A 322 9.49 6.47 -10.12
CA GLY A 322 9.44 6.91 -11.51
C GLY A 322 10.78 6.62 -12.23
N VAL A 323 10.98 7.15 -13.44
CA VAL A 323 12.16 6.86 -14.30
C VAL A 323 13.52 7.11 -13.61
N LYS A 324 13.58 8.01 -12.62
CA LYS A 324 14.81 8.40 -11.91
C LYS A 324 15.15 7.55 -10.68
N LEU A 325 14.47 6.43 -10.49
CA LEU A 325 14.77 5.51 -9.41
C LEU A 325 16.13 4.86 -9.59
N SER A 326 16.84 4.68 -8.47
CA SER A 326 18.06 3.87 -8.40
C SER A 326 17.83 2.35 -8.60
N PHE A 327 16.69 1.93 -9.14
CA PHE A 327 16.24 0.53 -9.23
C PHE A 327 15.92 0.08 -10.66
N PHE A 328 16.22 0.88 -11.68
CA PHE A 328 16.11 0.42 -13.07
C PHE A 328 17.23 -0.57 -13.37
N ASP A 329 16.90 -1.84 -13.20
CA ASP A 329 17.83 -2.96 -13.29
C ASP A 329 17.50 -3.91 -14.47
N VAL A 330 16.38 -3.70 -15.16
CA VAL A 330 15.93 -4.48 -16.32
C VAL A 330 15.91 -3.60 -17.56
N CYS A 331 16.95 -3.69 -18.38
CA CYS A 331 17.13 -2.94 -19.61
C CYS A 331 18.34 -3.50 -20.40
N GLU A 332 18.58 -2.97 -21.61
CA GLU A 332 19.83 -3.24 -22.32
C GLU A 332 21.02 -2.71 -21.50
N GLU A 333 22.02 -3.56 -21.23
CA GLU A 333 23.19 -3.24 -20.40
C GLU A 333 22.92 -3.03 -18.89
N CYS A 334 21.70 -3.26 -18.40
CA CYS A 334 21.40 -3.27 -16.95
C CYS A 334 21.80 -4.60 -16.26
N PRO A 335 21.96 -4.63 -14.91
CA PRO A 335 22.36 -5.83 -14.16
C PRO A 335 21.48 -7.08 -14.36
N LEU A 336 20.17 -6.93 -14.55
CA LEU A 336 19.23 -8.04 -14.79
C LEU A 336 18.95 -8.28 -16.29
N GLY A 337 19.56 -7.50 -17.19
CA GLY A 337 19.40 -7.65 -18.64
C GLY A 337 17.98 -7.35 -19.13
N THR A 338 17.60 -7.95 -20.27
CA THR A 338 16.34 -7.67 -20.98
C THR A 338 15.32 -8.80 -20.92
N ASP A 339 15.64 -9.92 -20.26
CA ASP A 339 14.80 -11.13 -20.29
C ASP A 339 13.36 -10.84 -19.82
N GLU A 340 13.19 -10.01 -18.78
CA GLU A 340 11.87 -9.64 -18.26
C GLU A 340 11.13 -8.59 -19.11
N LEU A 341 11.72 -8.09 -20.20
CA LEU A 341 11.03 -7.28 -21.22
C LEU A 341 10.42 -8.14 -22.34
N GLU A 342 10.83 -9.40 -22.46
CA GLU A 342 10.37 -10.29 -23.52
C GLU A 342 8.85 -10.52 -23.43
N GLY A 343 8.13 -10.39 -24.55
CA GLY A 343 6.69 -10.68 -24.61
C GLY A 343 5.77 -9.71 -23.84
N THR A 344 6.32 -8.73 -23.11
CA THR A 344 5.54 -7.73 -22.38
C THR A 344 4.98 -6.63 -23.29
N GLY A 345 5.68 -6.34 -24.39
CA GLY A 345 5.46 -5.16 -25.24
C GLY A 345 6.56 -4.11 -25.09
N PHE A 346 7.19 -4.03 -23.92
CA PHE A 346 8.30 -3.10 -23.66
C PHE A 346 9.59 -3.54 -24.36
N GLY A 347 9.80 -4.83 -24.61
CA GLY A 347 10.97 -5.34 -25.35
C GLY A 347 10.87 -5.27 -26.88
N LEU A 348 9.90 -4.55 -27.46
CA LEU A 348 9.69 -4.54 -28.91
C LEU A 348 10.58 -3.57 -29.69
N TRP A 349 11.13 -2.56 -29.01
CA TRP A 349 11.70 -1.39 -29.67
C TRP A 349 13.00 -0.87 -29.03
N ASP A 350 13.54 -1.58 -28.05
CA ASP A 350 14.81 -1.23 -27.36
C ASP A 350 14.83 0.20 -26.77
N ASP A 351 13.66 0.71 -26.39
CA ASP A 351 13.41 2.08 -25.89
C ASP A 351 12.49 1.99 -24.66
N ALA A 352 12.82 1.06 -23.76
CA ALA A 352 12.11 0.83 -22.52
C ALA A 352 13.04 0.27 -21.44
N GLY A 353 12.60 0.43 -20.19
CA GLY A 353 13.24 -0.18 -19.04
C GLY A 353 12.21 -0.59 -17.99
N ALA A 354 12.66 -1.37 -17.02
CA ALA A 354 11.88 -1.71 -15.85
C ALA A 354 12.73 -1.84 -14.59
N THR A 355 12.06 -1.79 -13.44
CA THR A 355 12.67 -2.21 -12.18
C THR A 355 12.71 -3.73 -12.07
N GLY A 356 13.54 -4.27 -11.17
CA GLY A 356 13.28 -5.61 -10.60
C GLY A 356 11.95 -5.64 -9.82
N TRP A 357 11.56 -6.80 -9.28
CA TRP A 357 10.50 -6.80 -8.27
C TRP A 357 10.99 -6.07 -7.02
N LEU A 358 10.20 -5.09 -6.58
CA LEU A 358 10.44 -4.33 -5.36
C LEU A 358 9.38 -4.70 -4.34
N ARG A 359 9.78 -4.89 -3.09
CA ARG A 359 8.88 -5.09 -1.96
C ARG A 359 8.83 -3.83 -1.13
N THR A 360 7.62 -3.34 -0.90
CA THR A 360 7.34 -2.29 0.08
C THR A 360 6.77 -2.93 1.34
N ARG A 361 7.24 -2.51 2.52
CA ARG A 361 6.67 -2.85 3.83
C ARG A 361 6.34 -1.60 4.60
N ALA A 362 5.29 -1.62 5.42
CA ALA A 362 4.88 -0.49 6.24
C ALA A 362 4.23 -0.94 7.56
N PRO A 363 4.36 -0.14 8.64
CA PRO A 363 3.69 -0.41 9.90
C PRO A 363 2.19 -0.17 9.82
N VAL A 364 1.43 -0.88 10.65
CA VAL A 364 0.01 -0.64 10.88
C VAL A 364 -0.36 -0.96 12.32
N THR A 365 -1.45 -0.39 12.80
CA THR A 365 -2.09 -0.81 14.04
C THR A 365 -3.15 -1.88 13.72
N GLY A 366 -3.17 -2.97 14.47
CA GLY A 366 -4.19 -4.00 14.31
C GLY A 366 -5.60 -3.50 14.67
N GLY A 367 -6.62 -4.03 13.99
CA GLY A 367 -8.03 -3.67 14.17
C GLY A 367 -8.46 -2.30 13.61
N GLU A 368 -7.53 -1.49 13.09
CA GLU A 368 -7.85 -0.17 12.50
C GLU A 368 -8.25 -0.25 11.01
N GLU A 369 -8.90 0.81 10.52
CA GLU A 369 -9.13 0.97 9.09
C GLU A 369 -7.90 1.56 8.40
N LEU A 370 -7.48 0.90 7.33
CA LEU A 370 -6.39 1.32 6.45
C LEU A 370 -6.96 1.53 5.05
N LYS A 371 -6.80 2.74 4.50
CA LYS A 371 -7.01 3.00 3.08
C LYS A 371 -5.68 2.86 2.33
N LEU A 372 -5.65 2.01 1.31
CA LEU A 372 -4.53 1.88 0.38
C LEU A 372 -4.97 2.31 -1.02
N ARG A 373 -4.11 3.05 -1.72
CA ARG A 373 -4.32 3.42 -3.12
C ARG A 373 -3.06 3.14 -3.93
N PHE A 374 -3.13 2.17 -4.83
CA PHE A 374 -2.08 1.91 -5.82
C PHE A 374 -2.42 2.66 -7.09
N MET A 375 -1.55 3.55 -7.54
CA MET A 375 -1.84 4.50 -8.60
C MET A 375 -0.68 4.59 -9.58
N ILE A 376 -1.01 4.74 -10.86
CA ILE A 376 -0.08 5.17 -11.89
C ILE A 376 -0.66 6.36 -12.64
N PHE A 377 0.20 7.26 -13.10
CA PHE A 377 -0.19 8.36 -13.96
C PHE A 377 0.97 8.82 -14.84
N ASP A 378 0.62 9.31 -16.03
CA ASP A 378 1.53 9.99 -16.93
C ASP A 378 1.74 11.43 -16.46
N THR A 379 2.99 11.88 -16.42
CA THR A 379 3.36 13.23 -15.99
C THR A 379 4.05 13.98 -17.10
N GLY A 380 3.41 15.04 -17.60
CA GLY A 380 4.03 15.94 -18.56
C GLY A 380 3.24 16.09 -19.84
N ASP A 381 3.04 14.96 -20.51
CA ASP A 381 2.32 14.85 -21.77
C ASP A 381 1.49 13.55 -21.82
N GLU A 382 1.30 12.96 -23.00
CA GLU A 382 0.50 11.74 -23.21
C GLU A 382 1.32 10.68 -23.97
N MET A 383 2.65 10.82 -23.97
CA MET A 383 3.57 9.99 -24.72
C MET A 383 4.38 9.10 -23.78
N ARG A 384 4.68 7.87 -24.26
CA ARG A 384 5.52 6.89 -23.58
C ARG A 384 4.87 6.36 -22.31
N ASP A 385 3.94 5.43 -22.52
CA ASP A 385 3.19 4.80 -21.45
C ASP A 385 4.10 4.08 -20.44
N SER A 386 3.62 4.04 -19.20
CA SER A 386 4.18 3.26 -18.12
C SER A 386 3.18 2.24 -17.58
N THR A 387 3.71 1.21 -16.92
CA THR A 387 2.92 0.12 -16.34
C THR A 387 3.47 -0.26 -14.98
N ALA A 388 2.59 -0.36 -13.99
CA ALA A 388 2.87 -0.90 -12.67
C ALA A 388 2.19 -2.26 -12.51
N LEU A 389 2.97 -3.24 -12.07
CA LEU A 389 2.47 -4.52 -11.56
C LEU A 389 2.41 -4.41 -10.04
N VAL A 390 1.35 -4.91 -9.42
CA VAL A 390 1.23 -5.03 -7.95
C VAL A 390 0.77 -6.44 -7.65
N ASP A 391 1.36 -7.06 -6.63
CA ASP A 391 1.04 -8.44 -6.24
C ASP A 391 1.56 -8.77 -4.83
N GLY A 392 1.22 -9.94 -4.28
CA GLY A 392 1.89 -10.51 -3.12
C GLY A 392 1.58 -9.77 -1.81
N PHE A 393 0.39 -9.20 -1.64
CA PHE A 393 0.04 -8.52 -0.39
C PHE A 393 0.02 -9.52 0.77
N LYS A 394 0.66 -9.16 1.88
CA LYS A 394 0.67 -9.96 3.10
C LYS A 394 0.54 -9.07 4.33
N TRP A 395 -0.24 -9.53 5.29
CA TRP A 395 -0.17 -8.98 6.65
C TRP A 395 1.09 -9.48 7.34
N VAL A 396 1.69 -8.61 8.15
CA VAL A 396 2.82 -8.96 9.03
C VAL A 396 2.29 -8.94 10.45
N ALA A 397 2.30 -10.10 11.11
CA ALA A 397 1.88 -10.29 12.49
C ALA A 397 2.99 -11.03 13.24
N ASN A 398 4.00 -10.28 13.71
CA ASN A 398 5.19 -10.85 14.35
C ASN A 398 5.47 -10.26 15.74
N GLY A 399 4.52 -9.48 16.29
CA GLY A 399 4.66 -8.75 17.56
C GLY A 399 5.75 -7.66 17.57
N GLY A 400 6.48 -7.47 16.48
CA GLY A 400 7.58 -6.53 16.35
C GLY A 400 7.21 -5.24 15.62
N THR A 401 8.19 -4.34 15.48
CA THR A 401 8.01 -3.10 14.69
C THR A 401 8.35 -3.35 13.22
N VAL A 402 7.44 -2.99 12.31
CA VAL A 402 7.70 -3.04 10.86
C VAL A 402 8.18 -1.66 10.38
N PRO A 403 9.39 -1.54 9.82
CA PRO A 403 9.84 -0.28 9.24
C PRO A 403 9.12 0.00 7.92
N LEU A 404 8.95 1.29 7.60
CA LEU A 404 8.58 1.70 6.25
C LEU A 404 9.83 1.62 5.35
N GLU A 405 9.81 0.72 4.37
CA GLU A 405 10.93 0.55 3.43
C GLU A 405 10.47 0.00 2.08
N THR A 406 11.28 0.24 1.05
CA THR A 406 11.17 -0.41 -0.26
C THR A 406 12.53 -0.97 -0.63
N ALA A 407 12.58 -2.26 -0.97
CA ALA A 407 13.82 -2.97 -1.29
C ALA A 407 13.59 -4.01 -2.40
N PRO A 408 14.63 -4.41 -3.16
CA PRO A 408 14.52 -5.52 -4.10
C PRO A 408 14.03 -6.82 -3.44
N VAL A 409 13.23 -7.58 -4.17
CA VAL A 409 12.92 -8.98 -3.84
C VAL A 409 14.10 -9.84 -4.31
N GLU A 410 14.79 -10.52 -3.39
CA GLU A 410 16.00 -11.28 -3.72
C GLU A 410 15.72 -12.50 -4.60
N ASP A 411 14.64 -13.24 -4.31
CA ASP A 411 14.22 -14.43 -5.04
C ASP A 411 12.73 -14.31 -5.45
N PRO A 412 12.43 -13.54 -6.52
CA PRO A 412 11.07 -13.48 -7.04
C PRO A 412 10.63 -14.84 -7.60
N ARG A 413 9.33 -15.12 -7.49
CA ARG A 413 8.74 -16.42 -7.88
C ARG A 413 8.79 -16.74 -9.37
#